data_AF-A0A1Q4L8C9-F1
#
_entry.id   AF-A0A1Q4L8C9-F1
#
_cell.length_a   1.000
_cell.length_b   1.000
_cell.length_c   1.000
_cell.angle_alpha   90.00
_cell.angle_beta   90.00
_cell.angle_gamma   90.00
#
_symmetry.space_group_name_H-M   'P 1'
#
loop_
_entity.id
_entity.type
_entity.pdbx_description
1 polymer ?
#
loop_
_entity_poly.entity_id
_entity_poly.type
_entity_poly.pdbx_seq_one_letter_code
_entity_poly.pdbx_strand_id
1 'polypeptide(L)'
;MPGYEILKWCPIEVKRGKQTFQFEVYRSDNEISVFYIDELGRKRAIASTEELTLMLVVEEDKKRFLKFVGDSEWVLLDGVCTSRGMTKEEISAYLYLKSHAFDEMKGN
;
A
#
# COMPACT_ATOMS: atom_id res chain seq x y z
N MET A 1 10.25 -33.65 2.01
CA MET A 1 10.36 -32.56 1.02
C MET A 1 9.53 -31.41 1.56
N PRO A 2 10.12 -30.25 1.93
CA PRO A 2 9.31 -29.09 2.26
C PRO A 2 8.60 -28.63 0.98
N GLY A 3 7.28 -28.52 1.04
CA GLY A 3 6.44 -28.07 -0.07
C GLY A 3 6.88 -26.68 -0.52
N TYR A 4 7.00 -26.49 -1.83
CA TYR A 4 7.20 -25.15 -2.39
C TYR A 4 5.99 -24.29 -2.03
N GLU A 5 6.20 -23.28 -1.18
CA GLU A 5 5.20 -22.25 -0.88
C GLU A 5 4.77 -21.60 -2.21
N ILE A 6 3.47 -21.65 -2.52
CA ILE A 6 2.96 -21.11 -3.78
C ILE A 6 2.82 -19.60 -3.60
N LEU A 7 3.87 -18.87 -3.97
CA LEU A 7 3.85 -17.43 -4.08
C LEU A 7 2.83 -17.01 -5.14
N LYS A 8 1.83 -16.20 -4.76
CA LYS A 8 0.81 -15.70 -5.68
C LYS A 8 0.79 -14.18 -5.69
N TRP A 9 0.95 -13.64 -6.88
CA TRP A 9 0.65 -12.24 -7.19
C TRP A 9 -0.75 -12.17 -7.78
N CYS A 10 -1.62 -11.40 -7.14
CA CYS A 10 -3.01 -11.23 -7.56
C CYS A 10 -3.26 -9.75 -7.90
N PRO A 11 -3.50 -9.39 -9.17
CA PRO A 11 -3.97 -8.06 -9.52
C PRO A 11 -5.43 -7.91 -9.05
N ILE A 12 -5.74 -6.81 -8.37
CA ILE A 12 -7.07 -6.52 -7.87
C ILE A 12 -7.46 -5.10 -8.27
N GLU A 13 -8.66 -4.97 -8.83
CA GLU A 13 -9.25 -3.68 -9.16
C GLU A 13 -10.33 -3.32 -8.14
N VAL A 14 -10.21 -2.14 -7.55
CA VAL A 14 -11.21 -1.61 -6.61
C VAL A 14 -11.90 -0.42 -7.26
N LYS A 15 -13.20 -0.53 -7.47
CA LYS A 15 -14.03 0.56 -8.00
C LYS A 15 -14.60 1.37 -6.84
N ARG A 16 -14.33 2.69 -6.83
CA ARG A 16 -14.94 3.64 -5.89
C ARG A 16 -15.53 4.80 -6.68
N GLY A 17 -16.86 4.91 -6.67
CA GLY A 17 -17.56 5.90 -7.49
C GLY A 17 -17.29 5.69 -8.98
N LYS A 18 -16.73 6.72 -9.64
CA LYS A 18 -16.37 6.67 -11.07
C LYS A 18 -14.91 6.27 -11.34
N GLN A 19 -14.12 6.07 -10.28
CA GLN A 19 -12.69 5.77 -10.39
C GLN A 19 -12.44 4.28 -10.13
N THR A 20 -11.46 3.74 -10.83
CA THR A 20 -10.93 2.39 -10.63
C THR A 20 -9.51 2.51 -10.12
N PHE A 21 -9.22 1.85 -9.01
CA PHE A 21 -7.90 1.80 -8.39
C PHE A 21 -7.32 0.41 -8.60
N GLN A 22 -6.07 0.35 -9.04
CA GLN A 22 -5.39 -0.91 -9.29
C GLN A 22 -4.41 -1.22 -8.16
N PHE A 23 -4.46 -2.45 -7.69
CA PHE A 23 -3.57 -2.96 -6.67
C PHE A 23 -2.98 -4.28 -7.13
N GLU A 24 -1.78 -4.58 -6.62
CA GLU A 24 -1.22 -5.91 -6.72
C GLU A 24 -0.96 -6.44 -5.33
N VAL A 25 -1.52 -7.61 -5.03
CA VAL A 25 -1.40 -8.25 -3.73
C VAL A 25 -0.44 -9.43 -3.86
N TYR A 26 0.62 -9.39 -3.07
CA TYR A 26 1.51 -10.50 -2.86
C TYR A 26 1.05 -11.28 -1.64
N ARG A 27 0.87 -12.59 -1.82
CA ARG A 27 0.55 -13.51 -0.74
C ARG A 27 1.69 -14.51 -0.56
N SER A 28 2.22 -14.55 0.66
CA SER A 28 2.94 -15.70 1.21
C SER A 28 2.08 -16.36 2.30
N ASP A 29 2.53 -17.48 2.85
CA ASP A 29 1.76 -18.21 3.86
C ASP A 29 1.59 -17.42 5.17
N ASN A 30 2.52 -16.51 5.47
CA ASN A 30 2.55 -15.73 6.71
C ASN A 30 2.39 -14.22 6.51
N GLU A 31 2.42 -13.73 5.27
CA GLU A 31 2.42 -12.30 4.99
C GLU A 31 1.60 -11.95 3.74
N ILE A 32 0.91 -10.82 3.82
CA ILE A 32 0.21 -10.21 2.70
C ILE A 32 0.79 -8.81 2.51
N SER A 33 1.39 -8.57 1.35
CA SER A 33 1.87 -7.26 0.97
C SER A 33 0.96 -6.69 -0.12
N VAL A 34 0.57 -5.43 0.02
CA VAL A 34 -0.30 -4.74 -0.95
C VAL A 34 0.47 -3.60 -1.58
N PHE A 35 0.43 -3.55 -2.90
CA PHE A 35 1.05 -2.50 -3.69
C PHE A 35 -0.02 -1.76 -4.48
N TYR A 36 0.14 -0.44 -4.59
CA TYR A 36 -0.68 0.38 -5.47
C TYR A 36 -0.04 0.45 -6.85
N ILE A 37 -0.84 0.33 -7.91
CA ILE A 37 -0.39 0.50 -9.28
C ILE A 37 -0.86 1.89 -9.73
N ASP A 38 0.09 2.78 -10.00
CA ASP A 38 -0.24 4.14 -10.45
C ASP A 38 -0.71 4.16 -11.91
N GLU A 39 -1.19 5.32 -12.37
CA GLU A 39 -1.71 5.52 -13.73
C GLU A 39 -0.71 5.20 -14.85
N LEU A 40 0.60 5.16 -14.53
CA LEU A 40 1.67 4.80 -15.46
C LEU A 40 2.06 3.32 -15.34
N GLY A 41 1.31 2.52 -14.58
CA GLY A 41 1.57 1.11 -14.35
C GLY A 41 2.72 0.84 -13.37
N ARG A 42 3.18 1.85 -12.62
CA ARG A 42 4.30 1.68 -11.68
C ARG A 42 3.79 1.16 -10.35
N LYS A 43 4.50 0.15 -9.83
CA LYS A 43 4.26 -0.41 -8.50
C LYS A 43 4.76 0.54 -7.42
N ARG A 44 3.90 0.88 -6.48
CA ARG A 44 4.18 1.71 -5.31
C ARG A 44 3.91 0.89 -4.05
N ALA A 45 4.89 0.86 -3.13
CA ALA A 45 4.66 0.29 -1.81
C ALA A 45 3.77 1.23 -0.98
N ILE A 46 2.89 0.67 -0.17
CA ILE A 46 2.02 1.43 0.73
C ILE A 46 2.56 1.25 2.14
N ALA A 47 2.81 2.35 2.84
CA ALA A 47 3.26 2.35 4.23
C ALA A 47 2.49 3.40 5.04
N SER A 48 2.38 3.20 6.36
CA SER A 48 1.81 4.24 7.20
C SER A 48 2.78 5.39 7.40
N THR A 49 2.26 6.60 7.48
CA THR A 49 3.05 7.80 7.79
C THR A 49 3.70 7.69 9.16
N GLU A 50 3.02 7.08 10.13
CA GLU A 50 3.53 6.87 11.49
C GLU A 50 4.76 5.95 11.49
N GLU A 51 4.68 4.77 10.87
CA GLU A 51 5.81 3.84 10.78
C GLU A 51 7.02 4.50 10.12
N LEU A 52 6.81 5.20 9.00
CA LEU A 52 7.91 5.89 8.32
C LEU A 52 8.52 7.01 9.17
N THR A 53 7.70 7.73 9.93
CA THR A 53 8.18 8.80 10.82
C THR A 53 9.01 8.22 11.98
N LEU A 54 8.65 7.05 12.50
CA LEU A 54 9.43 6.34 13.53
C LEU A 54 10.79 5.86 13.01
N MET A 55 10.88 5.53 11.73
CA MET A 55 12.15 5.10 11.11
C MET A 55 13.12 6.26 10.83
N LEU A 56 12.62 7.49 10.74
CA LEU A 56 13.46 8.67 10.57
C LEU A 56 14.09 9.06 11.92
N VAL A 57 15.42 9.03 12.01
CA VAL A 57 16.12 9.37 13.26
C VAL A 57 16.33 10.89 13.40
N VAL A 58 16.48 11.59 12.27
CA VAL A 58 16.78 13.03 12.23
C VAL A 58 15.48 13.84 12.21
N GLU A 59 15.34 14.76 13.18
CA GLU A 59 14.14 15.61 13.31
C GLU A 59 13.89 16.52 12.10
N GLU A 60 14.93 17.07 11.46
CA GLU A 60 14.75 17.84 10.23
C GLU A 60 14.17 16.99 9.10
N ASP A 61 14.60 15.73 8.99
CA ASP A 61 14.10 14.82 7.96
C ASP A 61 12.65 14.43 8.21
N LYS A 62 12.26 14.21 9.48
CA LYS A 62 10.85 14.03 9.86
C LYS A 62 10.00 15.22 9.45
N LYS A 63 10.43 16.44 9.78
CA LYS A 63 9.69 17.67 9.42
C LYS A 63 9.56 17.83 7.91
N ARG A 64 10.62 17.55 7.16
CA ARG A 64 10.60 17.59 5.69
C ARG A 64 9.66 16.55 5.11
N PHE A 65 9.71 15.32 5.64
CA PHE A 65 8.83 14.23 5.24
C PHE A 65 7.36 14.58 5.49
N LEU A 66 7.00 14.99 6.72
CA LEU A 66 5.62 15.37 7.08
C LEU A 66 5.10 16.54 6.24
N LYS A 67 5.95 17.53 5.95
CA LYS A 67 5.58 18.63 5.03
C LYS A 67 5.26 18.14 3.63
N PHE A 68 5.90 17.06 3.20
CA PHE A 68 5.77 16.52 1.85
C PHE A 68 4.58 15.55 1.72
N VAL A 69 4.35 14.69 2.72
CA VAL A 69 3.20 13.75 2.72
C VAL A 69 1.90 14.39 3.21
N GLY A 70 2.00 15.54 3.90
CA GLY A 70 0.87 16.25 4.48
C GLY A 70 0.21 15.47 5.62
N ASP A 71 -1.09 15.67 5.80
CA ASP A 71 -1.89 15.01 6.84
C ASP A 71 -2.38 13.60 6.44
N SER A 72 -1.75 12.98 5.42
CA SER A 72 -2.13 11.65 4.96
C SER A 72 -1.67 10.59 5.96
N GLU A 73 -2.55 9.65 6.30
CA GLU A 73 -2.20 8.49 7.14
C GLU A 73 -1.36 7.46 6.38
N TRP A 74 -1.50 7.40 5.05
CA TRP A 74 -0.84 6.43 4.19
C TRP A 74 0.00 7.10 3.11
N VAL A 75 1.12 6.48 2.77
CA VAL A 75 2.11 7.01 1.84
C VAL A 75 2.40 5.99 0.75
N LEU A 76 2.46 6.47 -0.49
CA LEU A 76 2.97 5.70 -1.62
C LEU A 76 4.47 5.91 -1.76
N LEU A 77 5.24 4.82 -1.79
CA LEU A 77 6.69 4.81 -1.93
C LEU A 77 7.09 4.22 -3.28
N ASP A 78 8.05 4.85 -3.96
CA ASP A 78 8.55 4.41 -5.27
C ASP A 78 9.92 3.74 -5.23
N GLY A 79 10.50 3.61 -4.04
CA GLY A 79 11.82 3.01 -3.81
C GLY A 79 13.00 3.88 -4.22
N VAL A 80 12.80 5.03 -4.87
CA VAL A 80 13.91 5.80 -5.46
C VAL A 80 13.97 7.24 -4.95
N CYS A 81 12.86 7.98 -4.81
CA CYS A 81 12.88 9.37 -4.31
C CYS A 81 11.51 10.06 -4.18
N THR A 82 10.41 9.50 -4.69
CA THR A 82 9.08 10.14 -4.61
C THR A 82 8.13 9.35 -3.73
N SER A 83 8.10 9.75 -2.45
CA SER A 83 6.96 9.48 -1.59
C SER A 83 5.82 10.44 -1.90
N ARG A 84 4.57 10.10 -1.63
CA ARG A 84 3.51 11.11 -1.46
C ARG A 84 2.42 10.58 -0.57
N GLY A 85 1.69 11.49 0.07
CA GLY A 85 0.44 11.13 0.72
C GLY A 85 -0.55 10.53 -0.28
N MET A 86 -1.25 9.49 0.15
CA MET A 86 -2.43 9.00 -0.57
C MET A 86 -3.56 10.01 -0.46
N THR A 87 -4.36 10.11 -1.52
CA THR A 87 -5.61 10.88 -1.52
C THR A 87 -6.68 10.15 -0.71
N LYS A 88 -7.77 10.84 -0.36
CA LYS A 88 -8.87 10.25 0.41
C LYS A 88 -9.51 9.06 -0.32
N GLU A 89 -9.61 9.16 -1.64
CA GLU A 89 -10.18 8.12 -2.49
C GLU A 89 -9.27 6.89 -2.57
N GLU A 90 -7.95 7.10 -2.70
CA GLU A 90 -6.95 6.02 -2.65
C GLU A 90 -6.94 5.32 -1.29
N ILE A 91 -6.96 6.09 -0.18
CA ILE A 91 -7.05 5.53 1.18
C ILE A 91 -8.33 4.71 1.30
N SER A 92 -9.46 5.26 0.84
CA SER A 92 -10.74 4.55 0.90
C SER A 92 -10.73 3.25 0.11
N ALA A 93 -10.11 3.23 -1.08
CA ALA A 93 -9.97 2.02 -1.90
C ALA A 93 -9.03 1.00 -1.24
N TYR A 94 -7.91 1.46 -0.68
CA TYR A 94 -6.96 0.62 0.02
C TYR A 94 -7.56 -0.01 1.30
N LEU A 95 -8.28 0.76 2.11
CA LEU A 95 -8.95 0.22 3.31
C LEU A 95 -10.08 -0.75 2.96
N TYR A 96 -10.83 -0.47 1.89
CA TYR A 96 -11.81 -1.42 1.36
C TYR A 96 -11.16 -2.73 0.93
N LEU A 97 -10.06 -2.64 0.17
CA LEU A 97 -9.29 -3.81 -0.21
C LEU A 97 -8.80 -4.57 1.01
N LYS A 98 -8.23 -3.87 2.00
CA LYS A 98 -7.71 -4.48 3.22
C LYS A 98 -8.81 -5.27 3.92
N SER A 99 -9.98 -4.68 4.17
CA SER A 99 -11.06 -5.40 4.85
C SER A 99 -11.60 -6.59 4.06
N HIS A 100 -11.77 -6.46 2.73
CA HIS A 100 -12.40 -7.51 1.91
C HIS A 100 -11.41 -8.60 1.45
N ALA A 101 -10.16 -8.23 1.17
CA ALA A 101 -9.11 -9.19 0.87
C ALA A 101 -8.91 -10.12 2.08
N PHE A 102 -8.94 -9.62 3.31
CA PHE A 102 -8.87 -10.49 4.49
C PHE A 102 -10.13 -11.36 4.71
N ASP A 103 -11.31 -10.90 4.30
CA ASP A 103 -12.56 -11.67 4.43
C ASP A 103 -12.68 -12.80 3.40
N GLU A 104 -12.35 -12.55 2.12
CA GLU A 104 -12.23 -13.62 1.10
C GLU A 104 -11.12 -14.62 1.44
N MET A 105 -10.16 -14.25 2.30
CA MET A 105 -9.07 -15.10 2.76
C MET A 105 -9.40 -15.98 3.99
N LYS A 106 -10.53 -15.77 4.67
CA LYS A 106 -11.01 -16.67 5.75
C LYS A 106 -11.95 -17.78 5.27
N GLY A 107 -12.47 -17.67 4.05
CA GLY A 107 -13.38 -18.64 3.45
C GLY A 107 -12.67 -19.62 2.51
N ASN A 108 -11.92 -20.57 3.05
CA ASN A 108 -11.59 -21.83 2.38
C ASN A 108 -11.20 -22.90 3.41
#